data_AF-A0A644TRZ3-F1
#
_entry.id   AF-A0A644TRZ3-F1
#
_cell.length_a   1.000
_cell.length_b   1.000
_cell.length_c   1.000
_cell.angle_alpha   90.00
_cell.angle_beta   90.00
_cell.angle_gamma   90.00
#
_symmetry.space_group_name_H-M   'P 1'
#
loop_
_entity.id
_entity.type
_entity.pdbx_description
1 polymer ?
#
loop_
_entity_poly.entity_id
_entity_poly.type
_entity_poly.pdbx_seq_one_letter_code
_entity_poly.pdbx_strand_id
1 'polypeptide(L)' 'MQMLKCPICNNPLKLDIAYSGCDWDTIKGQGSGYGWEVSLFCDNSKCGSLFTIGHIKNLCDFSELKPELKCVN' A
#
# COMPACT_ATOMS: atom_id res chain seq x y z
N MET A 1 20.99 -1.99 -10.82
CA MET A 1 19.61 -1.69 -10.37
C MET A 1 18.96 -0.77 -11.39
N GLN A 2 17.86 -1.18 -12.03
CA GLN A 2 17.05 -0.29 -12.86
C GLN A 2 16.02 0.42 -11.97
N MET A 3 15.92 1.74 -12.11
CA MET A 3 14.92 2.57 -11.42
C MET A 3 13.69 2.76 -12.31
N LEU A 4 12.50 2.62 -11.74
CA LEU A 4 11.23 2.91 -12.42
C LEU A 4 11.10 4.41 -12.68
N LYS A 5 10.53 4.76 -13.83
CA LYS A 5 10.35 6.15 -14.26
C LYS A 5 8.87 6.47 -14.43
N CYS A 6 8.53 7.73 -14.13
CA CYS A 6 7.19 8.27 -14.34
C CYS A 6 6.90 8.31 -15.85
N PRO A 7 5.77 7.74 -16.32
CA PRO A 7 5.43 7.74 -17.74
C PRO A 7 5.11 9.13 -18.30
N ILE A 8 4.84 10.12 -17.43
CA ILE A 8 4.43 11.48 -17.82
C ILE A 8 5.65 12.40 -17.96
N CYS A 9 6.55 12.41 -16.97
CA CYS A 9 7.67 13.36 -16.94
C CYS A 9 9.05 12.70 -16.91
N ASN A 10 9.13 11.37 -17.03
CA ASN A 10 10.35 10.56 -17.07
C ASN A 10 11.25 10.67 -15.81
N ASN A 11 10.78 11.32 -14.75
CA ASN A 11 11.49 11.39 -13.48
C ASN A 11 11.45 10.04 -12.74
N PRO A 12 12.43 9.77 -11.88
CA PRO A 12 12.39 8.63 -10.98
C PRO A 12 11.10 8.54 -10.17
N LEU A 13 10.53 7.34 -10.11
CA LEU A 13 9.48 7.03 -9.15
C LEU A 13 10.10 6.59 -7.82
N LYS A 14 9.48 7.00 -6.73
CA LYS A 14 9.82 6.61 -5.37
C LYS A 14 8.72 5.73 -4.80
N LEU A 15 9.10 4.71 -4.05
CA LEU A 15 8.16 3.86 -3.33
C LEU A 15 7.64 4.61 -2.11
N ASP A 16 6.34 4.58 -1.91
CA ASP A 16 5.64 5.06 -0.73
C ASP A 16 4.71 3.99 -0.18
N ILE A 17 4.61 3.92 1.13
CA ILE A 17 3.74 2.99 1.84
C ILE A 17 2.98 3.81 2.87
N ALA A 18 1.67 3.94 2.67
CA ALA A 18 0.82 4.77 3.51
C ALA A 18 -0.39 3.97 3.99
N TYR A 19 -0.80 4.24 5.23
CA TYR A 19 -2.07 3.75 5.73
C TYR A 19 -3.18 4.56 5.06
N SER A 20 -3.94 3.92 4.16
CA SER A 20 -5.04 4.57 3.45
C SER A 20 -6.35 4.46 4.26
N GLY A 21 -6.49 3.44 5.10
CA GLY A 21 -7.73 3.17 5.82
C GLY A 21 -8.93 2.94 4.89
N CYS A 22 -8.72 2.79 3.57
CA CYS A 22 -9.77 2.68 2.55
C CYS A 22 -10.57 1.37 2.65
N ASP A 23 -10.19 0.47 3.54
CA ASP A 23 -11.07 -0.59 4.05
C ASP A 23 -12.38 -0.02 4.62
N TRP A 24 -12.39 1.22 5.12
CA TRP A 24 -13.57 1.81 5.77
C TRP A 24 -14.71 2.19 4.81
N ASP A 25 -14.40 2.55 3.56
CA ASP A 25 -15.38 3.12 2.63
C ASP A 25 -16.04 2.10 1.70
N THR A 26 -15.73 0.81 1.86
CA THR A 26 -16.41 -0.25 1.09
C THR A 26 -17.01 -1.29 2.03
N ILE A 27 -18.25 -1.71 1.74
CA ILE A 27 -18.96 -2.78 2.48
C ILE A 27 -18.13 -4.08 2.52
N LYS A 28 -17.23 -4.28 1.54
CA LYS A 28 -16.32 -5.43 1.45
C LYS A 28 -14.95 -5.18 2.10
N GLY A 29 -14.61 -3.93 2.39
CA GLY A 29 -13.32 -3.50 2.95
C GLY A 29 -13.32 -3.54 4.48
N GLN A 30 -14.47 -3.34 5.13
CA GLN A 30 -14.51 -3.29 6.59
C GLN A 30 -14.11 -4.64 7.19
N GLY A 31 -12.94 -4.69 7.83
CA GLY A 31 -12.36 -5.93 8.36
C GLY A 31 -11.64 -6.80 7.32
N SER A 32 -11.36 -6.27 6.13
CA SER A 32 -10.69 -7.02 5.06
C SER A 32 -9.19 -7.20 5.30
N GLY A 33 -8.60 -6.31 6.09
CA GLY A 33 -7.20 -6.36 6.52
C GLY A 33 -6.24 -5.59 5.62
N TYR A 34 -6.72 -4.95 4.56
CA TYR A 34 -5.95 -4.20 3.56
C TYR A 34 -5.85 -2.70 3.90
N GLY A 35 -5.48 -2.38 5.13
CA GLY A 35 -5.42 -0.99 5.61
C GLY A 35 -4.26 -0.15 5.03
N TRP A 36 -3.29 -0.79 4.39
CA TRP A 36 -2.07 -0.17 3.90
C TRP A 36 -1.97 -0.25 2.38
N GLU A 37 -1.61 0.85 1.75
CA GLU A 37 -1.43 0.97 0.30
C GLU A 37 0.07 1.08 -0.03
N VAL A 38 0.48 0.40 -1.11
CA VAL A 38 1.81 0.51 -1.69
C VAL A 38 1.70 1.26 -3.01
N SER A 39 2.40 2.38 -3.10
CA SER A 39 2.29 3.31 -4.23
C SER A 39 3.66 3.77 -4.72
N LEU A 40 3.72 4.16 -5.98
CA LEU A 40 4.86 4.82 -6.58
C LEU A 40 4.51 6.29 -6.80
N PHE A 41 5.28 7.19 -6.18
CA PHE A 41 5.06 8.64 -6.34
C PHE A 41 6.17 9.27 -7.18
N CYS A 42 5.76 10.25 -7.99
CA CYS A 42 6.67 11.11 -8.72
C CYS A 42 6.93 12.39 -7.92
N ASP A 43 8.16 12.59 -7.44
CA ASP A 43 8.54 13.72 -6.60
C ASP A 43 8.73 15.06 -7.34
N ASN A 44 8.63 15.04 -8.66
CA ASN A 44 8.59 16.27 -9.45
C ASN A 44 7.35 17.09 -9.07
N SER A 45 7.58 18.27 -8.52
CA SER A 45 6.55 19.22 -8.06
C SER A 45 5.56 19.65 -9.15
N LYS A 46 5.92 19.50 -10.44
CA LYS A 46 5.02 19.77 -11.57
C LYS A 46 4.17 18.57 -12.00
N CYS A 47 4.51 17.36 -11.56
CA CYS A 47 3.85 16.11 -11.95
C CYS A 47 2.96 15.58 -10.83
N GLY A 48 3.52 15.37 -9.64
CA GLY A 48 2.81 14.90 -8.45
C GLY A 48 2.02 13.58 -8.63
N SER A 49 2.32 12.81 -9.68
CA SER A 49 1.54 11.62 -10.00
C SER A 49 1.80 10.50 -8.99
N LEU A 50 0.72 9.83 -8.60
CA LEU A 50 0.71 8.68 -7.71
C LEU A 50 0.19 7.46 -8.47
N PHE A 51 0.89 6.34 -8.36
CA PHE A 51 0.51 5.08 -8.99
C PHE A 51 0.42 3.98 -7.92
N THR A 52 -0.80 3.61 -7.54
CA THR A 52 -1.03 2.50 -6.61
C THR A 52 -0.70 1.17 -7.29
N ILE A 53 0.21 0.40 -6.69
CA ILE A 53 0.66 -0.88 -7.24
C ILE A 53 0.22 -2.08 -6.41
N GLY A 54 -0.28 -1.87 -5.19
CA GLY A 54 -0.82 -2.94 -4.37
C GLY A 54 -1.29 -2.47 -2.99
N HIS A 55 -1.80 -3.43 -2.23
CA HIS A 55 -2.17 -3.24 -0.83
C HIS A 55 -1.45 -4.27 0.04
N ILE A 56 -1.09 -3.89 1.26
CA ILE A 56 -0.53 -4.80 2.27
C ILE A 56 -1.67 -5.25 3.16
N LYS A 57 -1.74 -6.56 3.39
CA LYS A 57 -2.65 -7.16 4.36
C LYS A 57 -1.88 -7.79 5.51
N ASN A 58 -2.46 -7.69 6.70
CA ASN A 58 -1.84 -8.23 7.90
C ASN A 58 -1.68 -9.76 7.77
N LEU A 59 -0.51 -10.26 8.16
CA LEU A 59 -0.21 -11.68 8.16
C LEU A 59 -1.22 -12.50 9.00
N CYS A 60 -1.72 -11.87 10.08
CA CYS A 60 -2.72 -12.40 11.00
C CYS A 60 -4.06 -12.73 10.29
N ASP A 61 -4.33 -12.17 9.11
CA ASP A 61 -5.55 -12.42 8.33
C ASP A 61 -5.42 -13.54 7.28
N PHE A 62 -4.20 -14.00 6.99
CA PHE A 62 -3.94 -15.09 6.03
C PHE A 62 -3.75 -16.45 6.69
N SER A 63 -3.39 -16.45 7.97
CA SER A 63 -2.99 -17.66 8.68
C SER A 63 -4.01 -17.95 9.77
N GLU A 64 -4.52 -19.19 9.87
CA GLU A 64 -5.08 -19.66 11.14
C GLU A 64 -3.99 -19.52 12.19
N LEU A 65 -4.06 -18.45 12.98
CA LEU A 65 -3.12 -18.23 14.07
C LEU A 65 -3.35 -19.32 15.10
N LYS A 66 -2.31 -20.11 15.37
CA LYS A 66 -2.32 -20.97 16.55
C LYS A 66 -2.64 -20.10 17.78
N PRO A 67 -3.48 -20.55 18.72
CA PRO A 67 -3.96 -19.72 19.85
C PRO A 67 -2.84 -19.09 20.70
N GLU A 68 -1.65 -19.69 20.67
CA GLU A 68 -0.44 -19.27 21.37
C GLU A 68 0.35 -18.14 20.69
N LEU A 69 0.07 -17.82 19.42
CA LEU A 69 0.73 -16.74 18.67
C LEU A 69 -0.22 -15.54 18.59
N LYS A 70 -0.18 -14.67 19.60
CA LYS A 70 -0.91 -13.39 19.58
C LYS A 70 -0.09 -12.32 18.87
N CYS A 71 -0.69 -11.68 17.86
CA CYS A 71 -0.19 -10.42 17.32
C CYS A 71 -0.30 -9.38 18.45
N VAL A 72 0.83 -8.76 18.84
CA VAL A 72 0.86 -7.75 19.90
C VAL A 72 0.49 -6.42 19.26
N ASN A 73 -0.63 -5.83 19.70
CA ASN A 73 -1.10 -4.52 19.26
C ASN A 73 -0.14 -3.40 19.65
#